data_AF-A0A7X6VDI9-F1
#
_entry.id   AF-A0A7X6VDI9-F1
#
_cell.length_a   1.000
_cell.length_b   1.000
_cell.length_c   1.000
_cell.angle_alpha   90.00
_cell.angle_beta   90.00
_cell.angle_gamma   90.00
#
_symmetry.space_group_name_H-M   'P 1'
#
loop_
_entity.id
_entity.type
_entity.pdbx_description
1 polymer ?
#
loop_
_entity_poly.entity_id
_entity_poly.type
_entity_poly.pdbx_seq_one_letter_code
_entity_poly.pdbx_strand_id
1 'polypeptide(L)'
;MKNKSLILSLFILFIITLLLPVSTAETVVCQIVDGSAFTTLQEALDEIETGETIKLLNHIEHQDTIEVSGENINFDLNGYTLNVTVTTGDAIVVGSGGIISLDDSAGGELNASGGIRGVYAHDGGEVTVTNAIRLVNGDYYGGENCAVYAENHGKITVKKDTTGYSSSSFGAYAYNRGSITVGGSCIGVYVGARANAYSSVLVEGNAIGAHRGSWATNNSTIEVQGDSIATGSGNSAGAQAEGDSTIIIYGDARGLTDGVTAEESSITIHGNCSATETYCGDGVTASLFSDVTIKGN
;
A
#
# COMPACT_ATOMS: atom_id res chain seq x y z
N MET A 1 -2.83 21.95 81.25
CA MET A 1 -3.63 20.96 80.50
C MET A 1 -4.51 21.68 79.50
N LYS A 2 -4.05 21.85 78.25
CA LYS A 2 -4.86 22.31 77.11
C LYS A 2 -3.97 22.21 75.85
N ASN A 3 -4.56 21.77 74.74
CA ASN A 3 -4.02 21.85 73.36
C ASN A 3 -3.17 20.67 72.84
N LYS A 4 -3.64 19.42 72.98
CA LYS A 4 -3.08 18.28 72.21
C LYS A 4 -4.06 17.57 71.28
N SER A 5 -5.33 17.99 71.20
CA SER A 5 -6.37 17.25 70.45
C SER A 5 -6.78 17.84 69.10
N LEU A 6 -6.19 18.96 68.66
CA LEU A 6 -6.66 19.67 67.45
C LEU A 6 -5.79 19.47 66.20
N ILE A 7 -4.58 18.90 66.32
CA ILE A 7 -3.64 18.76 65.18
C ILE A 7 -3.82 17.41 64.46
N LEU A 8 -4.43 16.41 65.09
CA LEU A 8 -4.63 15.09 64.47
C LEU A 8 -5.88 15.01 63.58
N SER A 9 -6.86 15.92 63.76
CA SER A 9 -8.09 15.95 62.97
C SER A 9 -7.95 16.67 61.62
N LEU A 10 -6.91 17.49 61.44
CA LEU A 10 -6.70 18.27 60.21
C LEU A 10 -5.78 17.56 59.19
N PHE A 11 -4.93 16.64 59.66
CA PHE A 11 -4.07 15.82 58.79
C PHE A 11 -4.79 14.59 58.20
N ILE A 12 -5.81 14.06 58.88
CA ILE A 12 -6.61 12.94 58.37
C ILE A 12 -7.63 13.41 57.30
N LEU A 13 -8.04 14.68 57.32
CA LEU A 13 -8.95 15.23 56.30
C LEU A 13 -8.24 15.66 55.00
N PHE A 14 -6.91 15.88 55.02
CA PHE A 14 -6.14 16.28 53.84
C PHE A 14 -5.52 15.08 53.07
N ILE A 15 -5.40 13.92 53.72
CA ILE A 15 -4.91 12.68 53.08
C ILE A 15 -6.06 11.90 52.42
N ILE A 16 -7.32 12.14 52.80
CA ILE A 16 -8.49 11.46 52.22
C ILE A 16 -9.02 12.13 50.93
N THR A 17 -8.63 13.38 50.62
CA THR A 17 -9.06 14.07 49.38
C THR A 17 -8.13 13.89 48.19
N LEU A 18 -7.03 13.15 48.30
CA LEU A 18 -6.02 12.97 47.24
C LEU A 18 -6.05 11.60 46.53
N LEU A 19 -7.04 10.74 46.85
CA LEU A 19 -7.43 9.60 46.02
C LEU A 19 -8.83 9.84 45.44
N LEU A 20 -9.02 10.95 44.74
CA LEU A 20 -10.04 10.94 43.70
C LEU A 20 -9.45 10.12 42.55
N PRO A 21 -10.12 9.06 42.06
CA PRO A 21 -9.69 8.44 40.82
C PRO A 21 -9.65 9.54 39.77
N VAL A 22 -8.48 9.76 39.17
CA VAL A 22 -8.39 10.54 37.94
C VAL A 22 -9.15 9.70 36.92
N SER A 23 -10.44 10.02 36.75
CA SER A 23 -11.21 9.57 35.60
C SER A 23 -10.60 10.26 34.41
N THR A 24 -9.66 9.59 33.73
CA THR A 24 -9.34 9.93 32.35
C THR A 24 -10.62 9.65 31.58
N ALA A 25 -11.33 10.69 31.16
CA ALA A 25 -12.36 10.52 30.15
C ALA A 25 -11.70 9.81 28.97
N GLU A 26 -12.16 8.61 28.63
CA GLU A 26 -11.66 7.92 27.45
C GLU A 26 -11.92 8.81 26.25
N THR A 27 -10.86 9.11 25.51
CA THR A 27 -10.95 10.04 24.39
C THR A 27 -11.59 9.28 23.24
N VAL A 28 -12.78 9.72 22.84
CA VAL A 28 -13.42 9.24 21.61
C VAL A 28 -12.49 9.52 20.43
N VAL A 29 -12.26 8.51 19.60
CA VAL A 29 -11.34 8.61 18.45
C VAL A 29 -12.06 8.58 17.10
N CYS A 30 -13.26 8.00 17.05
CA CYS A 30 -14.07 7.97 15.85
C CYS A 30 -15.57 7.84 16.19
N GLN A 31 -16.41 7.99 15.18
CA GLN A 31 -17.85 7.77 15.28
C GLN A 31 -18.39 7.23 13.95
N ILE A 32 -19.48 6.48 13.99
CA ILE A 32 -20.30 6.26 12.81
C ILE A 32 -21.11 7.54 12.58
N VAL A 33 -21.13 8.06 11.35
CA VAL A 33 -21.88 9.29 11.01
C VAL A 33 -23.36 9.10 11.36
N ASP A 34 -23.94 10.06 12.10
CA ASP A 34 -25.30 10.01 12.65
C ASP A 34 -25.59 8.86 13.66
N GLY A 35 -24.54 8.16 14.10
CA GLY A 35 -24.60 7.01 15.00
C GLY A 35 -23.77 7.16 16.28
N SER A 36 -23.21 6.03 16.73
CA SER A 36 -22.45 5.91 17.98
C SER A 36 -21.03 6.47 17.86
N ALA A 37 -20.50 6.93 18.99
CA ALA A 37 -19.11 7.38 19.14
C ALA A 37 -18.29 6.33 19.90
N PHE A 38 -17.05 6.11 19.48
CA PHE A 38 -16.21 5.00 19.94
C PHE A 38 -14.84 5.48 20.43
N THR A 39 -14.30 4.80 21.44
CA THR A 39 -12.97 5.10 22.00
C THR A 39 -11.88 4.28 21.31
N THR A 40 -12.26 3.26 20.54
CA THR A 40 -11.37 2.51 19.64
C THR A 40 -11.93 2.39 18.23
N LEU A 41 -11.06 2.13 17.26
CA LEU A 41 -11.51 1.81 15.89
C LEU A 41 -12.15 0.41 15.83
N GLN A 42 -11.66 -0.55 16.61
CA GLN A 42 -12.19 -1.92 16.58
C GLN A 42 -13.68 -1.95 16.96
N GLU A 43 -14.08 -1.22 18.00
CA GLU A 43 -15.50 -1.14 18.37
C GLU A 43 -16.36 -0.53 17.26
N ALA A 44 -15.83 0.45 16.52
CA ALA A 44 -16.55 1.02 15.38
C ALA A 44 -16.65 0.02 14.22
N LEU A 45 -15.61 -0.77 13.96
CA LEU A 45 -15.61 -1.83 12.94
C LEU A 45 -16.54 -2.99 13.32
N ASP A 46 -16.69 -3.30 14.61
CA ASP A 46 -17.59 -4.36 15.08
C ASP A 46 -19.07 -3.96 14.96
N GLU A 47 -19.38 -2.65 14.98
CA GLU A 47 -20.75 -2.12 14.97
C GLU A 47 -21.19 -1.61 13.58
N ILE A 48 -20.26 -1.27 12.69
CA ILE A 48 -20.58 -0.62 11.42
C ILE A 48 -21.42 -1.53 10.49
N GLU A 49 -22.44 -0.94 9.87
CA GLU A 49 -23.23 -1.59 8.83
C GLU A 49 -22.75 -1.21 7.42
N THR A 50 -23.05 -2.08 6.44
CA THR A 50 -22.69 -1.84 5.04
C THR A 50 -23.27 -0.52 4.50
N GLY A 51 -22.41 0.31 3.91
CA GLY A 51 -22.72 1.63 3.37
C GLY A 51 -22.54 2.77 4.35
N GLU A 52 -22.25 2.50 5.63
CA GLU A 52 -22.02 3.54 6.63
C GLU A 52 -20.61 4.14 6.55
N THR A 53 -20.41 5.25 7.28
CA THR A 53 -19.16 5.99 7.31
C THR A 53 -18.61 6.09 8.72
N ILE A 54 -17.37 5.62 8.93
CA ILE A 54 -16.59 5.93 10.13
C ILE A 54 -15.89 7.27 9.91
N LYS A 55 -16.24 8.26 10.73
CA LYS A 55 -15.58 9.57 10.77
C LYS A 55 -14.54 9.61 11.87
N LEU A 56 -13.30 9.95 11.52
CA LEU A 56 -12.22 10.15 12.48
C LEU A 56 -12.41 11.46 13.25
N LEU A 57 -12.19 11.38 14.57
CA LEU A 57 -12.19 12.51 15.49
C LEU A 57 -10.81 12.76 16.11
N ASN A 58 -9.87 11.85 15.89
CA ASN A 58 -8.46 11.96 16.28
C ASN A 58 -7.59 11.09 15.35
N HIS A 59 -6.27 11.23 15.45
CA HIS A 59 -5.34 10.27 14.87
C HIS A 59 -5.48 8.91 15.57
N ILE A 60 -5.39 7.83 14.79
CA ILE A 60 -5.53 6.46 15.28
C ILE A 60 -4.34 5.62 14.85
N GLU A 61 -3.75 4.92 15.82
CA GLU A 61 -2.80 3.84 15.60
C GLU A 61 -3.53 2.52 15.86
N HIS A 62 -3.72 1.72 14.82
CA HIS A 62 -4.39 0.43 14.87
C HIS A 62 -3.39 -0.67 14.53
N GLN A 63 -3.40 -1.76 15.30
CA GLN A 63 -2.38 -2.81 15.22
C GLN A 63 -2.92 -4.17 14.77
N ASP A 64 -4.23 -4.24 14.54
CA ASP A 64 -4.90 -5.43 14.05
C ASP A 64 -5.22 -5.27 12.55
N THR A 65 -5.44 -6.40 11.88
CA THR A 65 -5.84 -6.42 10.47
C THR A 65 -7.26 -5.90 10.33
N ILE A 66 -7.45 -4.93 9.44
CA ILE A 66 -8.79 -4.57 8.99
C ILE A 66 -9.18 -5.52 7.86
N GLU A 67 -10.16 -6.38 8.11
CA GLU A 67 -10.68 -7.34 7.14
C GLU A 67 -12.12 -7.00 6.77
N VAL A 68 -12.40 -6.84 5.47
CA VAL A 68 -13.74 -6.46 4.97
C VAL A 68 -14.15 -7.42 3.85
N SER A 69 -15.27 -8.10 4.03
CA SER A 69 -15.88 -8.99 3.03
C SER A 69 -17.40 -8.90 3.11
N GLY A 70 -18.08 -8.79 1.96
CA GLY A 70 -19.53 -8.63 1.90
C GLY A 70 -20.08 -7.27 2.38
N GLU A 71 -19.20 -6.36 2.78
CA GLU A 71 -19.54 -5.06 3.39
C GLU A 71 -18.86 -3.91 2.65
N ASN A 72 -19.52 -2.75 2.63
CA ASN A 72 -18.95 -1.50 2.14
C ASN A 72 -18.74 -0.55 3.31
N ILE A 73 -17.53 -0.10 3.54
CA ILE A 73 -17.16 0.84 4.60
C ILE A 73 -16.55 2.08 3.96
N ASN A 74 -17.00 3.26 4.41
CA ASN A 74 -16.35 4.52 4.08
C ASN A 74 -15.61 5.09 5.29
N PHE A 75 -14.38 5.56 5.10
CA PHE A 75 -13.66 6.32 6.11
C PHE A 75 -13.65 7.80 5.75
N ASP A 76 -14.31 8.63 6.56
CA ASP A 76 -14.12 10.08 6.57
C ASP A 76 -12.92 10.39 7.47
N LEU A 77 -11.78 10.67 6.83
CA LEU A 77 -10.53 10.90 7.54
C LEU A 77 -10.53 12.25 8.28
N ASN A 78 -11.38 13.20 7.87
CA ASN A 78 -11.64 14.44 8.59
C ASN A 78 -10.36 15.21 9.01
N GLY A 79 -9.30 15.17 8.20
CA GLY A 79 -8.00 15.79 8.50
C GLY A 79 -7.06 14.97 9.39
N TYR A 80 -7.47 13.79 9.85
CA TYR A 80 -6.70 12.92 10.74
C TYR A 80 -6.05 11.74 10.00
N THR A 81 -5.12 11.09 10.69
CA THR A 81 -4.37 9.94 10.18
C THR A 81 -4.84 8.67 10.86
N LEU A 82 -5.19 7.66 10.07
CA LEU A 82 -5.35 6.29 10.50
C LEU A 82 -4.15 5.49 9.99
N ASN A 83 -3.28 5.08 10.92
CA ASN A 83 -2.18 4.17 10.66
C ASN A 83 -2.59 2.76 11.07
N VAL A 84 -2.60 1.83 10.12
CA VAL A 84 -2.83 0.40 10.37
C VAL A 84 -1.49 -0.31 10.23
N THR A 85 -0.93 -0.82 11.32
CA THR A 85 0.39 -1.43 11.36
C THR A 85 0.35 -2.83 11.95
N VAL A 86 0.44 -3.84 11.09
CA VAL A 86 0.40 -5.26 11.45
C VAL A 86 1.76 -5.89 11.16
N THR A 87 2.52 -6.29 12.17
CA THR A 87 3.94 -6.68 11.99
C THR A 87 4.16 -8.07 11.41
N THR A 88 3.18 -8.96 11.51
CA THR A 88 3.28 -10.37 11.09
C THR A 88 2.23 -10.80 10.07
N GLY A 89 1.28 -9.92 9.74
CA GLY A 89 0.14 -10.18 8.86
C GLY A 89 -0.05 -9.11 7.79
N ASP A 90 -1.18 -9.17 7.11
CA ASP A 90 -1.63 -8.10 6.23
C ASP A 90 -2.21 -6.95 7.06
N ALA A 91 -1.99 -5.70 6.65
CA ALA A 91 -2.61 -4.57 7.36
C ALA A 91 -4.10 -4.42 7.00
N ILE A 92 -4.43 -4.47 5.71
CA ILE A 92 -5.80 -4.39 5.21
C ILE A 92 -6.06 -5.52 4.22
N VAL A 93 -7.16 -6.25 4.42
CA VAL A 93 -7.64 -7.31 3.54
C VAL A 93 -9.06 -7.00 3.10
N VAL A 94 -9.31 -6.95 1.78
CA VAL A 94 -10.65 -6.75 1.22
C VAL A 94 -10.98 -7.89 0.26
N GLY A 95 -11.93 -8.72 0.67
CA GLY A 95 -12.35 -9.92 -0.06
C GLY A 95 -13.64 -9.71 -0.85
N SER A 96 -14.32 -10.81 -1.18
CA SER A 96 -15.48 -10.76 -2.08
C SER A 96 -16.61 -9.88 -1.54
N GLY A 97 -17.10 -8.97 -2.39
CA GLY A 97 -18.15 -8.00 -2.03
C GLY A 97 -17.72 -6.93 -1.02
N GLY A 98 -16.45 -6.94 -0.58
CA GLY A 98 -15.87 -5.96 0.31
C GLY A 98 -15.48 -4.69 -0.44
N ILE A 99 -15.79 -3.52 0.14
CA ILE A 99 -15.36 -2.22 -0.38
C ILE A 99 -14.88 -1.35 0.78
N ILE A 100 -13.69 -0.78 0.67
CA ILE A 100 -13.21 0.30 1.53
C ILE A 100 -13.01 1.55 0.68
N SER A 101 -13.72 2.62 1.03
CA SER A 101 -13.62 3.93 0.39
C SER A 101 -13.13 5.01 1.36
N LEU A 102 -12.58 6.09 0.81
CA LEU A 102 -12.02 7.21 1.59
C LEU A 102 -12.68 8.53 1.20
N ASP A 103 -13.12 9.29 2.20
CA ASP A 103 -13.31 10.72 2.13
C ASP A 103 -12.14 11.42 2.85
N ASP A 104 -11.24 11.98 2.04
CA ASP A 104 -10.12 12.81 2.49
C ASP A 104 -10.27 14.26 2.02
N SER A 105 -11.51 14.71 1.75
CA SER A 105 -11.79 16.07 1.29
C SER A 105 -11.38 17.16 2.28
N ALA A 106 -11.40 16.83 3.58
CA ALA A 106 -10.86 17.66 4.67
C ALA A 106 -9.35 17.41 4.94
N GLY A 107 -8.70 16.59 4.12
CA GLY A 107 -7.37 16.04 4.36
C GLY A 107 -7.41 14.77 5.22
N GLY A 108 -6.22 14.35 5.67
CA GLY A 108 -6.04 13.10 6.41
C GLY A 108 -5.44 11.99 5.56
N GLU A 109 -5.05 10.89 6.21
CA GLU A 109 -4.41 9.75 5.53
C GLU A 109 -4.83 8.40 6.12
N LEU A 110 -5.06 7.40 5.26
CA LEU A 110 -5.13 5.99 5.64
C LEU A 110 -3.83 5.31 5.18
N ASN A 111 -2.97 4.95 6.13
CA ASN A 111 -1.67 4.34 5.86
C ASN A 111 -1.70 2.87 6.29
N ALA A 112 -1.40 1.96 5.37
CA ALA A 112 -1.42 0.52 5.63
C ALA A 112 -0.01 -0.08 5.60
N SER A 113 0.45 -0.62 6.72
CA SER A 113 1.79 -1.19 6.87
C SER A 113 1.72 -2.63 7.38
N GLY A 114 1.99 -3.60 6.52
CA GLY A 114 1.87 -5.02 6.86
C GLY A 114 3.18 -5.79 6.78
N GLY A 115 3.31 -6.78 7.65
CA GLY A 115 4.37 -7.77 7.70
C GLY A 115 4.24 -8.89 6.68
N ILE A 116 3.11 -8.98 5.96
CA ILE A 116 2.92 -9.82 4.77
C ILE A 116 2.66 -8.94 3.55
N ARG A 117 1.62 -8.10 3.60
CA ARG A 117 1.33 -7.02 2.63
C ARG A 117 0.72 -5.81 3.35
N GLY A 118 0.98 -4.61 2.84
CA GLY A 118 0.26 -3.42 3.31
C GLY A 118 -1.24 -3.53 3.00
N VAL A 119 -1.57 -3.86 1.76
CA VAL A 119 -2.96 -4.06 1.32
C VAL A 119 -3.08 -5.30 0.45
N TYR A 120 -4.12 -6.09 0.70
CA TYR A 120 -4.52 -7.24 -0.10
C TYR A 120 -5.98 -7.12 -0.52
N ALA A 121 -6.25 -7.09 -1.82
CA ALA A 121 -7.59 -7.14 -2.37
C ALA A 121 -7.75 -8.39 -3.23
N HIS A 122 -8.81 -9.17 -2.99
CA HIS A 122 -9.07 -10.38 -3.75
C HIS A 122 -10.55 -10.65 -4.02
N ASP A 123 -10.81 -11.51 -5.00
CA ASP A 123 -12.15 -12.02 -5.35
C ASP A 123 -13.18 -10.90 -5.60
N GLY A 124 -12.72 -9.83 -6.24
CA GLY A 124 -13.51 -8.63 -6.56
C GLY A 124 -13.56 -7.56 -5.45
N GLY A 125 -12.83 -7.71 -4.35
CA GLY A 125 -12.73 -6.70 -3.31
C GLY A 125 -12.09 -5.39 -3.80
N GLU A 126 -12.56 -4.25 -3.30
CA GLU A 126 -12.07 -2.93 -3.69
C GLU A 126 -11.60 -2.10 -2.50
N VAL A 127 -10.44 -1.45 -2.61
CA VAL A 127 -9.88 -0.65 -1.50
C VAL A 127 -9.14 0.57 -2.00
N THR A 128 -9.37 1.69 -1.32
CA THR A 128 -8.57 2.90 -1.46
C THR A 128 -7.80 3.18 -0.17
N VAL A 129 -6.49 3.40 -0.27
CA VAL A 129 -5.61 3.84 0.82
C VAL A 129 -4.78 5.04 0.38
N THR A 130 -4.19 5.76 1.33
CA THR A 130 -3.24 6.85 1.02
C THR A 130 -1.87 6.30 0.67
N ASN A 131 -1.29 5.48 1.56
CA ASN A 131 0.02 4.84 1.36
C ASN A 131 -0.06 3.35 1.73
N ALA A 132 0.80 2.54 1.11
CA ALA A 132 0.91 1.13 1.46
C ALA A 132 2.37 0.67 1.56
N ILE A 133 2.69 -0.03 2.64
CA ILE A 133 4.05 -0.49 2.94
C ILE A 133 4.03 -1.98 3.25
N ARG A 134 4.95 -2.71 2.62
CA ARG A 134 5.38 -4.02 3.12
C ARG A 134 6.60 -3.81 4.00
N LEU A 135 6.41 -4.03 5.30
CA LEU A 135 7.45 -3.96 6.31
C LEU A 135 8.53 -5.03 6.07
N VAL A 136 9.64 -4.97 6.80
CA VAL A 136 10.58 -6.10 6.86
C VAL A 136 10.02 -7.13 7.84
N ASN A 137 9.86 -8.38 7.39
CA ASN A 137 9.49 -9.50 8.25
C ASN A 137 10.39 -10.69 7.91
N GLY A 138 11.32 -11.00 8.80
CA GLY A 138 12.31 -12.08 8.59
C GLY A 138 11.73 -13.49 8.68
N ASP A 139 10.48 -13.63 9.14
CA ASP A 139 9.83 -14.92 9.35
C ASP A 139 8.91 -15.32 8.19
N TYR A 140 8.70 -14.44 7.20
CA TYR A 140 7.84 -14.71 6.05
C TYR A 140 8.64 -14.89 4.74
N TYR A 141 8.45 -16.03 4.09
CA TYR A 141 9.13 -16.43 2.85
C TYR A 141 8.15 -16.77 1.70
N GLY A 142 6.92 -16.26 1.76
CA GLY A 142 5.87 -16.55 0.75
C GLY A 142 6.16 -15.90 -0.61
N GLY A 143 5.40 -16.29 -1.64
CA GLY A 143 5.61 -15.82 -3.02
C GLY A 143 5.09 -14.39 -3.27
N GLU A 144 4.13 -13.94 -2.48
CA GLU A 144 3.39 -12.68 -2.67
C GLU A 144 3.95 -11.53 -1.81
N ASN A 145 5.28 -11.39 -1.72
CA ASN A 145 5.95 -10.33 -0.95
C ASN A 145 5.74 -8.96 -1.60
N CYS A 146 4.72 -8.19 -1.24
CA CYS A 146 4.47 -6.90 -1.90
C CYS A 146 3.79 -5.89 -0.99
N ALA A 147 3.99 -4.60 -1.26
CA ALA A 147 3.30 -3.56 -0.50
C ALA A 147 1.80 -3.60 -0.76
N VAL A 148 1.40 -3.84 -2.02
CA VAL A 148 0.01 -4.07 -2.43
C VAL A 148 -0.11 -5.28 -3.35
N TYR A 149 -1.11 -6.13 -3.08
CA TYR A 149 -1.45 -7.30 -3.90
C TYR A 149 -2.92 -7.28 -4.33
N ALA A 150 -3.18 -7.25 -5.63
CA ALA A 150 -4.52 -7.38 -6.17
C ALA A 150 -4.64 -8.71 -6.92
N GLU A 151 -5.55 -9.58 -6.50
CA GLU A 151 -5.71 -10.93 -7.06
C GLU A 151 -7.17 -11.19 -7.44
N ASN A 152 -7.43 -12.05 -8.44
CA ASN A 152 -8.77 -12.55 -8.77
C ASN A 152 -9.81 -11.41 -8.88
N HIS A 153 -9.56 -10.42 -9.74
CA HIS A 153 -10.40 -9.22 -9.88
C HIS A 153 -10.39 -8.23 -8.71
N GLY A 154 -9.56 -8.43 -7.69
CA GLY A 154 -9.32 -7.43 -6.65
C GLY A 154 -8.81 -6.10 -7.24
N LYS A 155 -9.17 -5.00 -6.60
CA LYS A 155 -8.87 -3.65 -7.08
C LYS A 155 -8.32 -2.77 -5.96
N ILE A 156 -7.13 -2.23 -6.17
CA ILE A 156 -6.45 -1.39 -5.19
C ILE A 156 -6.18 -0.02 -5.80
N THR A 157 -6.53 1.03 -5.08
CA THR A 157 -6.10 2.41 -5.35
C THR A 157 -5.24 2.89 -4.19
N VAL A 158 -4.00 3.27 -4.46
CA VAL A 158 -3.12 3.94 -3.52
C VAL A 158 -2.95 5.38 -3.99
N LYS A 159 -3.38 6.36 -3.20
CA LYS A 159 -3.37 7.77 -3.65
C LYS A 159 -1.96 8.35 -3.76
N LYS A 160 -1.00 7.82 -3.00
CA LYS A 160 0.41 8.21 -3.00
C LYS A 160 1.28 7.00 -3.30
N ASP A 161 2.23 6.69 -2.44
CA ASP A 161 3.32 5.76 -2.74
C ASP A 161 3.06 4.34 -2.22
N THR A 162 3.70 3.38 -2.88
CA THR A 162 3.84 2.01 -2.37
C THR A 162 5.30 1.67 -2.17
N THR A 163 5.64 1.00 -1.06
CA THR A 163 7.02 0.59 -0.79
C THR A 163 7.12 -0.80 -0.19
N GLY A 164 7.81 -1.70 -0.88
CA GLY A 164 8.23 -2.99 -0.34
C GLY A 164 9.64 -2.92 0.22
N TYR A 165 9.80 -3.16 1.53
CA TYR A 165 11.11 -3.18 2.20
C TYR A 165 11.69 -4.58 2.41
N SER A 166 10.86 -5.63 2.29
CA SER A 166 11.34 -7.02 2.44
C SER A 166 12.19 -7.46 1.26
N SER A 167 13.09 -8.43 1.46
CA SER A 167 13.83 -9.06 0.37
C SER A 167 12.85 -9.64 -0.66
N SER A 168 13.20 -9.54 -1.95
CA SER A 168 12.36 -10.04 -3.04
C SER A 168 10.99 -9.35 -3.17
N SER A 169 10.78 -8.20 -2.51
CA SER A 169 9.46 -7.56 -2.49
C SER A 169 9.12 -6.77 -3.76
N PHE A 170 7.84 -6.74 -4.09
CA PHE A 170 7.26 -5.87 -5.11
C PHE A 170 6.72 -4.58 -4.48
N GLY A 171 6.81 -3.46 -5.19
CA GLY A 171 6.05 -2.25 -4.82
C GLY A 171 4.55 -2.49 -5.01
N ALA A 172 4.17 -2.98 -6.19
CA ALA A 172 2.80 -3.39 -6.49
C ALA A 172 2.81 -4.68 -7.32
N TYR A 173 1.89 -5.60 -7.00
CA TYR A 173 1.72 -6.82 -7.75
C TYR A 173 0.24 -7.12 -8.03
N ALA A 174 -0.16 -7.02 -9.29
CA ALA A 174 -1.47 -7.47 -9.76
C ALA A 174 -1.35 -8.87 -10.39
N TYR A 175 -2.28 -9.76 -10.03
CA TYR A 175 -2.32 -11.14 -10.49
C TYR A 175 -3.75 -11.57 -10.84
N ASN A 176 -3.88 -12.48 -11.82
CA ASN A 176 -5.14 -13.09 -12.23
C ASN A 176 -6.32 -12.09 -12.33
N ARG A 177 -6.20 -11.14 -13.26
CA ARG A 177 -7.19 -10.05 -13.48
C ARG A 177 -7.33 -9.02 -12.35
N GLY A 178 -6.43 -9.02 -11.37
CA GLY A 178 -6.31 -7.93 -10.40
C GLY A 178 -5.95 -6.60 -11.08
N SER A 179 -6.29 -5.49 -10.44
CA SER A 179 -6.01 -4.14 -10.94
C SER A 179 -5.49 -3.24 -9.84
N ILE A 180 -4.40 -2.50 -10.12
CA ILE A 180 -3.78 -1.59 -9.16
C ILE A 180 -3.55 -0.23 -9.79
N THR A 181 -3.90 0.83 -9.09
CA THR A 181 -3.53 2.22 -9.41
C THR A 181 -2.73 2.80 -8.25
N VAL A 182 -1.56 3.39 -8.55
CA VAL A 182 -0.69 4.08 -7.59
C VAL A 182 -0.51 5.52 -8.07
N GLY A 183 -1.00 6.49 -7.31
CA GLY A 183 -0.90 7.93 -7.63
C GLY A 183 0.50 8.53 -7.42
N GLY A 184 1.36 7.81 -6.71
CA GLY A 184 2.77 8.15 -6.51
C GLY A 184 3.70 7.14 -7.18
N SER A 185 4.87 6.96 -6.57
CA SER A 185 5.87 5.99 -7.00
C SER A 185 5.64 4.61 -6.38
N CYS A 186 6.09 3.60 -7.12
CA CYS A 186 5.98 2.20 -6.77
C CYS A 186 7.37 1.61 -6.60
N ILE A 187 7.77 1.35 -5.35
CA ILE A 187 9.15 0.95 -5.01
C ILE A 187 9.12 -0.46 -4.44
N GLY A 188 9.86 -1.39 -5.04
CA GLY A 188 10.10 -2.72 -4.46
C GLY A 188 11.57 -3.02 -4.38
N VAL A 189 11.98 -3.87 -3.44
CA VAL A 189 13.38 -4.37 -3.42
C VAL A 189 13.68 -5.18 -4.68
N TYR A 190 12.71 -5.92 -5.21
CA TYR A 190 12.88 -6.75 -6.40
C TYR A 190 12.35 -6.07 -7.65
N VAL A 191 11.08 -5.72 -7.65
CA VAL A 191 10.41 -5.11 -8.80
C VAL A 191 9.53 -3.97 -8.32
N GLY A 192 9.54 -2.84 -9.04
CA GLY A 192 8.62 -1.74 -8.76
C GLY A 192 7.17 -2.19 -8.99
N ALA A 193 6.78 -2.29 -10.26
CA ALA A 193 5.44 -2.68 -10.66
C ALA A 193 5.43 -4.05 -11.39
N ARG A 194 4.56 -4.97 -10.95
CA ARG A 194 4.36 -6.28 -11.57
C ARG A 194 2.90 -6.53 -11.94
N ALA A 195 2.68 -7.04 -13.15
CA ALA A 195 1.39 -7.51 -13.62
C ALA A 195 1.54 -8.91 -14.25
N ASN A 196 0.73 -9.87 -13.82
CA ASN A 196 0.67 -11.22 -14.38
C ASN A 196 -0.77 -11.71 -14.56
N ALA A 197 -1.01 -12.51 -15.60
CA ALA A 197 -2.28 -13.18 -15.91
C ALA A 197 -3.46 -12.22 -16.07
N TYR A 198 -3.50 -11.50 -17.19
CA TYR A 198 -4.59 -10.58 -17.56
C TYR A 198 -4.81 -9.43 -16.57
N SER A 199 -3.80 -9.04 -15.81
CA SER A 199 -3.90 -7.99 -14.79
C SER A 199 -3.38 -6.65 -15.28
N SER A 200 -3.64 -5.59 -14.50
CA SER A 200 -3.20 -4.24 -14.84
C SER A 200 -2.58 -3.50 -13.65
N VAL A 201 -1.54 -2.72 -13.93
CA VAL A 201 -0.95 -1.77 -12.97
C VAL A 201 -0.75 -0.42 -13.64
N LEU A 202 -1.29 0.65 -13.04
CA LEU A 202 -1.01 2.04 -13.38
C LEU A 202 -0.19 2.68 -12.26
N VAL A 203 0.92 3.33 -12.63
CA VAL A 203 1.77 4.11 -11.71
C VAL A 203 1.89 5.53 -12.25
N GLU A 204 1.42 6.52 -11.50
CA GLU A 204 1.50 7.94 -11.87
C GLU A 204 2.88 8.57 -11.58
N GLY A 205 3.66 7.95 -10.68
CA GLY A 205 5.07 8.27 -10.45
C GLY A 205 6.02 7.32 -11.16
N ASN A 206 7.10 6.97 -10.48
CA ASN A 206 8.13 6.07 -11.00
C ASN A 206 7.89 4.62 -10.54
N ALA A 207 8.30 3.64 -11.36
CA ALA A 207 8.36 2.24 -10.96
C ALA A 207 9.84 1.83 -10.74
N ILE A 208 10.21 1.50 -9.51
CA ILE A 208 11.61 1.30 -9.12
C ILE A 208 11.79 -0.08 -8.46
N GLY A 209 12.68 -0.90 -9.02
CA GLY A 209 13.10 -2.17 -8.44
C GLY A 209 14.61 -2.37 -8.50
N ALA A 210 15.15 -3.38 -7.82
CA ALA A 210 16.53 -3.79 -8.07
C ALA A 210 16.64 -4.60 -9.36
N HIS A 211 15.72 -5.53 -9.61
CA HIS A 211 15.73 -6.33 -10.83
C HIS A 211 14.95 -5.68 -11.95
N ARG A 212 13.73 -5.18 -11.69
CA ARG A 212 12.92 -4.58 -12.75
C ARG A 212 12.21 -3.32 -12.26
N GLY A 213 12.16 -2.28 -13.08
CA GLY A 213 11.23 -1.18 -12.83
C GLY A 213 9.79 -1.68 -13.02
N SER A 214 9.52 -2.21 -14.21
CA SER A 214 8.21 -2.75 -14.61
C SER A 214 8.34 -4.17 -15.18
N TRP A 215 7.46 -5.09 -14.77
CA TRP A 215 7.42 -6.46 -15.29
C TRP A 215 6.00 -6.96 -15.58
N ALA A 216 5.66 -7.09 -16.86
CA ALA A 216 4.35 -7.55 -17.33
C ALA A 216 4.47 -8.93 -18.00
N THR A 217 3.57 -9.85 -17.66
CA THR A 217 3.61 -11.24 -18.15
C THR A 217 2.19 -11.78 -18.38
N ASN A 218 2.02 -12.73 -19.29
CA ASN A 218 0.74 -13.42 -19.53
C ASN A 218 -0.44 -12.46 -19.77
N ASN A 219 -0.40 -11.72 -20.89
CA ASN A 219 -1.47 -10.84 -21.37
C ASN A 219 -1.79 -9.69 -20.40
N SER A 220 -0.79 -9.18 -19.68
CA SER A 220 -0.97 -8.13 -18.68
C SER A 220 -0.54 -6.76 -19.18
N THR A 221 -1.00 -5.69 -18.53
CA THR A 221 -0.67 -4.32 -18.90
C THR A 221 -0.03 -3.56 -17.75
N ILE A 222 1.05 -2.83 -18.02
CA ILE A 222 1.61 -1.85 -17.08
C ILE A 222 1.73 -0.50 -17.77
N GLU A 223 1.26 0.55 -17.11
CA GLU A 223 1.45 1.93 -17.52
C GLU A 223 2.18 2.70 -16.41
N VAL A 224 3.26 3.40 -16.77
CA VAL A 224 4.06 4.23 -15.84
C VAL A 224 4.17 5.63 -16.44
N GLN A 225 3.68 6.64 -15.71
CA GLN A 225 3.74 8.04 -16.15
C GLN A 225 5.12 8.66 -15.93
N GLY A 226 5.87 8.18 -14.94
CA GLY A 226 7.27 8.54 -14.73
C GLY A 226 8.25 7.56 -15.38
N ASP A 227 9.36 7.33 -14.69
CA ASP A 227 10.44 6.44 -15.12
C ASP A 227 10.23 5.01 -14.63
N SER A 228 10.77 4.05 -15.38
CA SER A 228 10.88 2.65 -14.98
C SER A 228 12.34 2.26 -14.81
N ILE A 229 12.75 1.98 -13.57
CA ILE A 229 14.15 1.92 -13.16
C ILE A 229 14.46 0.59 -12.46
N ALA A 230 15.44 -0.14 -13.00
CA ALA A 230 16.13 -1.21 -12.30
C ALA A 230 17.51 -0.74 -11.80
N THR A 231 17.79 -0.98 -10.52
CA THR A 231 18.95 -0.44 -9.79
C THR A 231 19.99 -1.48 -9.37
N GLY A 232 19.65 -2.76 -9.45
CA GLY A 232 20.48 -3.88 -8.99
C GLY A 232 21.37 -4.46 -10.08
N SER A 233 22.42 -5.19 -9.65
CA SER A 233 23.36 -5.87 -10.54
C SER A 233 22.80 -7.17 -11.16
N GLY A 234 23.30 -7.56 -12.33
CA GLY A 234 22.87 -8.78 -13.03
C GLY A 234 21.62 -8.55 -13.87
N ASN A 235 20.95 -9.62 -14.33
CA ASN A 235 19.77 -9.58 -15.23
C ASN A 235 18.69 -8.63 -14.71
N SER A 236 18.78 -7.38 -15.14
CA SER A 236 18.04 -6.24 -14.64
C SER A 236 17.58 -5.39 -15.80
N ALA A 237 16.29 -5.14 -15.87
CA ALA A 237 15.66 -4.44 -16.99
C ALA A 237 14.86 -3.26 -16.46
N GLY A 238 14.97 -2.08 -17.10
CA GLY A 238 14.05 -0.99 -16.81
C GLY A 238 12.60 -1.47 -16.97
N ALA A 239 12.30 -2.05 -18.13
CA ALA A 239 11.04 -2.71 -18.39
C ALA A 239 11.22 -4.10 -19.00
N GLN A 240 10.41 -5.08 -18.56
CA GLN A 240 10.35 -6.41 -19.15
C GLN A 240 8.90 -6.82 -19.42
N ALA A 241 8.59 -7.20 -20.67
CA ALA A 241 7.27 -7.70 -21.06
C ALA A 241 7.37 -9.07 -21.74
N GLU A 242 6.45 -9.98 -21.38
CA GLU A 242 6.39 -11.34 -21.93
C GLU A 242 4.95 -11.79 -22.20
N GLY A 243 4.74 -12.60 -23.25
CA GLY A 243 3.51 -13.38 -23.47
C GLY A 243 2.25 -12.51 -23.68
N ASP A 244 2.24 -11.78 -24.78
CA ASP A 244 1.24 -10.79 -25.23
C ASP A 244 1.00 -9.64 -24.23
N SER A 245 1.98 -9.37 -23.38
CA SER A 245 1.88 -8.26 -22.42
C SER A 245 2.22 -6.92 -23.04
N THR A 246 1.69 -5.85 -22.47
CA THR A 246 1.94 -4.47 -22.90
C THR A 246 2.55 -3.64 -21.78
N ILE A 247 3.63 -2.92 -22.05
CA ILE A 247 4.17 -1.89 -21.15
C ILE A 247 4.25 -0.55 -21.86
N ILE A 248 3.74 0.50 -21.22
CA ILE A 248 3.86 1.89 -21.67
C ILE A 248 4.55 2.69 -20.57
N ILE A 249 5.65 3.36 -20.91
CA ILE A 249 6.41 4.22 -20.00
C ILE A 249 6.53 5.60 -20.64
N TYR A 250 6.08 6.62 -19.92
CA TYR A 250 6.12 8.01 -20.40
C TYR A 250 7.45 8.72 -20.11
N GLY A 251 8.19 8.28 -19.09
CA GLY A 251 9.57 8.69 -18.81
C GLY A 251 10.60 7.76 -19.46
N ASP A 252 11.73 7.59 -18.76
CA ASP A 252 12.84 6.76 -19.19
C ASP A 252 12.68 5.29 -18.73
N ALA A 253 13.17 4.36 -19.53
CA ALA A 253 13.41 2.97 -19.12
C ALA A 253 14.90 2.74 -18.92
N ARG A 254 15.29 2.46 -17.68
CA ARG A 254 16.69 2.34 -17.27
C ARG A 254 16.89 1.06 -16.51
N GLY A 255 17.70 0.16 -17.05
CA GLY A 255 18.23 -0.93 -16.27
C GLY A 255 19.74 -0.91 -16.25
N LEU A 256 20.28 -1.87 -15.54
CA LEU A 256 21.72 -2.02 -15.45
C LEU A 256 22.20 -2.94 -16.57
N THR A 257 21.56 -4.08 -16.82
CA THR A 257 21.85 -4.95 -17.99
C THR A 257 21.00 -4.59 -19.21
N ASP A 258 19.71 -4.36 -19.06
CA ASP A 258 18.82 -4.03 -20.17
C ASP A 258 18.04 -2.74 -19.90
N GLY A 259 17.91 -1.85 -20.89
CA GLY A 259 16.90 -0.80 -20.78
C GLY A 259 15.50 -1.40 -20.86
N VAL A 260 15.28 -2.21 -21.89
CA VAL A 260 14.01 -2.89 -22.18
C VAL A 260 14.26 -4.32 -22.65
N THR A 261 13.44 -5.26 -22.17
CA THR A 261 13.38 -6.65 -22.65
C THR A 261 11.96 -7.00 -23.09
N ALA A 262 11.78 -7.44 -24.34
CA ALA A 262 10.48 -7.84 -24.88
C ALA A 262 10.53 -9.26 -25.47
N GLU A 263 9.61 -10.12 -25.04
CA GLU A 263 9.44 -11.47 -25.59
C GLU A 263 7.97 -11.73 -25.93
N GLU A 264 7.62 -11.84 -27.21
CA GLU A 264 6.22 -11.99 -27.65
C GLU A 264 5.33 -10.91 -27.00
N SER A 265 5.72 -9.64 -27.06
CA SER A 265 5.09 -8.57 -26.27
C SER A 265 5.24 -7.18 -26.91
N SER A 266 4.53 -6.18 -26.36
CA SER A 266 4.64 -4.80 -26.80
C SER A 266 5.19 -3.89 -25.70
N ILE A 267 6.20 -3.08 -26.02
CA ILE A 267 6.75 -2.08 -25.11
C ILE A 267 6.88 -0.74 -25.84
N THR A 268 6.31 0.32 -25.25
CA THR A 268 6.45 1.69 -25.73
C THR A 268 7.11 2.57 -24.67
N ILE A 269 8.26 3.16 -24.99
CA ILE A 269 8.98 4.11 -24.15
C ILE A 269 8.95 5.49 -24.81
N HIS A 270 8.47 6.50 -24.09
CA HIS A 270 8.43 7.87 -24.58
C HIS A 270 9.72 8.66 -24.30
N GLY A 271 10.41 8.35 -23.20
CA GLY A 271 11.75 8.83 -22.90
C GLY A 271 12.84 7.94 -23.48
N ASN A 272 13.99 7.95 -22.83
CA ASN A 272 15.18 7.23 -23.25
C ASN A 272 15.16 5.79 -22.77
N CYS A 273 15.83 4.92 -23.52
CA CYS A 273 16.04 3.54 -23.16
C CYS A 273 17.54 3.30 -22.97
N SER A 274 17.97 2.89 -21.77
CA SER A 274 19.40 2.72 -21.48
C SER A 274 19.71 1.56 -20.55
N ALA A 275 20.80 0.88 -20.87
CA ALA A 275 21.54 0.03 -19.95
C ALA A 275 22.77 0.79 -19.43
N THR A 276 23.12 0.57 -18.16
CA THR A 276 24.22 1.30 -17.51
C THR A 276 25.45 0.43 -17.21
N GLU A 277 25.39 -0.89 -17.42
CA GLU A 277 26.56 -1.76 -17.37
C GLU A 277 27.56 -1.46 -18.49
N THR A 278 28.83 -1.36 -18.11
CA THR A 278 29.91 -0.94 -19.02
C THR A 278 30.33 -2.01 -20.04
N TYR A 279 29.90 -3.26 -19.89
CA TYR A 279 30.46 -4.39 -20.66
C TYR A 279 29.46 -5.29 -21.39
N CYS A 280 28.18 -5.30 -20.99
CA CYS A 280 27.15 -6.18 -21.56
C CYS A 280 25.75 -5.58 -21.54
N GLY A 281 25.66 -4.25 -21.41
CA GLY A 281 24.38 -3.56 -21.35
C GLY A 281 23.76 -3.39 -22.73
N ASP A 282 22.55 -3.93 -22.94
CA ASP A 282 21.77 -3.70 -24.16
C ASP A 282 20.69 -2.65 -23.88
N GLY A 283 20.58 -1.63 -24.74
CA GLY A 283 19.48 -0.67 -24.61
C GLY A 283 18.13 -1.38 -24.77
N VAL A 284 17.99 -2.16 -25.84
CA VAL A 284 16.77 -2.90 -26.15
C VAL A 284 17.12 -4.33 -26.55
N THR A 285 16.53 -5.29 -25.85
CA THR A 285 16.52 -6.71 -26.20
C THR A 285 15.10 -7.09 -26.60
N ALA A 286 14.91 -7.57 -27.82
CA ALA A 286 13.61 -8.00 -28.33
C ALA A 286 13.72 -9.35 -29.04
N SER A 287 12.83 -10.29 -28.72
CA SER A 287 12.76 -11.60 -29.37
C SER A 287 11.49 -11.75 -30.22
N LEU A 288 11.25 -12.95 -30.77
CA LEU A 288 10.19 -13.24 -31.75
C LEU A 288 8.84 -12.61 -31.37
N PHE A 289 8.17 -12.02 -32.36
CA PHE A 289 6.84 -11.39 -32.24
C PHE A 289 6.74 -10.26 -31.20
N SER A 290 7.82 -9.51 -31.01
CA SER A 290 7.84 -8.34 -30.12
C SER A 290 7.80 -7.03 -30.89
N ASP A 291 7.03 -6.06 -30.37
CA ASP A 291 6.94 -4.69 -30.88
C ASP A 291 7.53 -3.72 -29.84
N VAL A 292 8.72 -3.19 -30.09
CA VAL A 292 9.35 -2.17 -29.22
C VAL A 292 9.40 -0.82 -29.93
N THR A 293 8.81 0.20 -29.31
CA THR A 293 8.83 1.59 -29.79
C THR A 293 9.54 2.48 -28.79
N ILE A 294 10.63 3.14 -29.19
CA ILE A 294 11.35 4.14 -28.38
C ILE A 294 11.19 5.50 -29.05
N LYS A 295 10.73 6.51 -28.30
CA LYS A 295 10.52 7.89 -28.80
C LYS A 295 11.53 8.90 -28.22
N GLY A 296 12.35 8.51 -27.25
CA GLY A 296 13.47 9.30 -26.75
C GLY A 296 14.65 9.37 -27.71
N ASN A 297 15.67 10.16 -27.35
CA ASN A 297 16.86 10.41 -28.17
C ASN A 297 18.05 9.56 -27.76
#